data_AF-A0A106BZC4-F1
#
_entry.id   AF-A0A106BZC4-F1
#
_cell.length_a   1.000
_cell.length_b   1.000
_cell.length_c   1.000
_cell.angle_alpha   90.00
_cell.angle_beta   90.00
_cell.angle_gamma   90.00
#
_symmetry.space_group_name_H-M   'P 1'
#
loop_
_entity.id
_entity.type
_entity.pdbx_description
1 polymer ?
#
loop_
_entity_poly.entity_id
_entity_poly.type
_entity_poly.pdbx_seq_one_letter_code
_entity_poly.pdbx_strand_id
1 'polypeptide(L)' 'MDINATLISLTILLLTIVIVGLTVKFAKGKTTHLLQVGMLALLLNLVFAPAGWIYCWYWSTKAPLTR' A
#
# COMPACT_ATOMS: atom_id res chain seq x y z
N MET A 1 10.50 -29.84 6.99
CA MET A 1 9.89 -28.90 6.03
C MET A 1 10.56 -27.56 6.25
N ASP A 2 11.66 -27.31 5.53
CA ASP A 2 12.42 -26.07 5.59
C ASP A 2 11.61 -24.97 4.94
N ILE A 3 10.81 -24.30 5.77
CA ILE A 3 10.11 -23.09 5.36
C ILE A 3 11.19 -22.05 5.10
N ASN A 4 11.59 -21.97 3.84
CA ASN A 4 12.66 -21.13 3.34
C ASN A 4 12.30 -19.67 3.67
N ALA A 5 12.90 -19.10 4.72
CA ALA A 5 12.62 -17.75 5.20
C ALA A 5 12.80 -16.68 4.11
N THR A 6 13.62 -16.99 3.11
CA THR A 6 13.81 -16.25 1.86
C THR A 6 12.56 -16.23 0.98
N LEU A 7 11.81 -17.33 0.87
CA LEU A 7 10.54 -17.34 0.13
C LEU A 7 9.47 -16.51 0.84
N ILE A 8 9.41 -16.57 2.17
CA ILE A 8 8.45 -15.76 2.95
C ILE A 8 8.74 -14.26 2.78
N SER A 9 9.99 -13.85 3.00
CA SER A 9 10.37 -12.44 2.92
C SER A 9 10.20 -11.87 1.51
N LEU A 10 10.49 -12.65 0.46
CA LEU A 10 10.28 -12.24 -0.92
C LEU A 10 8.79 -12.11 -1.27
N THR A 11 7.95 -13.01 -0.76
CA THR A 11 6.48 -12.92 -0.93
C THR A 11 5.92 -11.67 -0.28
N ILE A 12 6.34 -11.37 0.96
CA ILE A 12 5.93 -10.16 1.69
C ILE A 12 6.41 -8.90 0.96
N LEU A 13 7.61 -8.91 0.40
CA LEU A 13 8.19 -7.77 -0.31
C LEU A 13 7.46 -7.47 -1.63
N LEU A 14 7.12 -8.50 -2.42
CA LEU A 14 6.28 -8.33 -3.62
C LEU A 14 4.90 -7.76 -3.27
N LEU A 15 4.29 -8.28 -2.21
CA LEU A 15 2.99 -7.84 -1.74
C LEU A 15 3.00 -6.38 -1.28
N THR A 16 4.11 -5.95 -0.66
CA THR A 16 4.36 -4.56 -0.27
C THR A 16 4.38 -3.64 -1.49
N ILE A 17 5.11 -4.01 -2.55
CA ILE A 17 5.19 -3.24 -3.80
C ILE A 17 3.80 -3.14 -4.47
N VAL A 18 3.06 -4.25 -4.53
CA VAL A 18 1.72 -4.31 -5.11
C VAL A 18 0.76 -3.37 -4.36
N ILE A 19 0.78 -3.40 -3.03
CA ILE A 19 -0.10 -2.57 -2.19
C ILE A 19 0.23 -1.09 -2.31
N VAL A 20 1.51 -0.70 -2.31
CA VAL A 20 1.91 0.70 -2.53
C VAL A 20 1.45 1.16 -3.91
N GLY A 21 1.64 0.35 -4.95
CA GLY A 21 1.18 0.64 -6.31
C GLY A 21 -0.34 0.80 -6.43
N LEU A 22 -1.11 -0.08 -5.77
CA LEU A 22 -2.57 0.01 -5.70
C LEU A 22 -3.03 1.26 -4.94
N THR A 23 -2.38 1.58 -3.82
CA THR A 23 -2.71 2.76 -3.02
C THR A 23 -2.52 4.05 -3.83
N VAL A 24 -1.40 4.16 -4.56
CA VAL A 24 -1.15 5.30 -5.45
C VAL A 24 -2.16 5.36 -6.60
N LYS A 25 -2.51 4.21 -7.20
CA LYS A 25 -3.54 4.14 -8.25
C LYS A 25 -4.93 4.56 -7.74
N PHE A 26 -5.35 4.13 -6.56
CA PHE A 26 -6.64 4.50 -5.97
C PHE A 26 -6.68 5.95 -5.50
N ALA A 27 -5.54 6.48 -5.05
CA ALA A 27 -5.41 7.89 -4.69
C ALA A 27 -5.44 8.79 -5.93
N LYS A 28 -5.00 8.29 -7.10
CA LYS A 28 -5.02 8.98 -8.39
C LYS A 28 -6.47 9.32 -8.79
N GLY A 29 -6.85 10.59 -8.60
CA GLY A 29 -8.21 11.09 -8.84
C GLY A 29 -9.06 11.31 -7.58
N LYS A 30 -8.54 10.98 -6.39
CA LYS A 30 -9.22 11.22 -5.10
C LYS A 30 -8.50 12.21 -4.19
N THR A 31 -7.31 12.69 -4.58
CA THR A 31 -6.54 13.69 -3.84
C THR A 31 -5.64 14.49 -4.79
N THR A 32 -5.44 15.77 -4.47
CA THR A 32 -4.45 16.65 -5.10
C THR A 32 -3.02 16.34 -4.63
N HIS A 33 -2.85 15.69 -3.48
CA HIS A 33 -1.55 15.42 -2.86
C HIS A 33 -1.12 13.95 -3.01
N LEU A 34 -1.05 13.47 -4.26
CA LEU A 34 -0.71 12.08 -4.60
C LEU A 34 0.64 11.63 -4.07
N LEU A 35 1.64 12.52 -4.12
CA LEU A 35 2.99 12.24 -3.65
C LEU A 35 3.00 11.93 -2.15
N GLN A 36 2.24 12.70 -1.36
CA GLN A 36 2.17 12.53 0.09
C GLN A 36 1.49 11.21 0.47
N VAL A 37 0.44 10.82 -0.26
CA VAL A 37 -0.25 9.55 -0.04
C VAL A 37 0.64 8.36 -0.38
N GLY A 38 1.40 8.45 -1.49
CA GLY A 38 2.40 7.45 -1.85
C GLY A 38 3.51 7.32 -0.82
N MET A 39 4.07 8.44 -0.35
CA MET A 39 5.10 8.46 0.69
C MET A 39 4.59 7.88 2.02
N LEU A 40 3.38 8.23 2.43
CA LEU A 40 2.73 7.68 3.61
C LEU A 40 2.52 6.17 3.47
N ALA A 41 2.03 5.69 2.32
CA ALA A 41 1.85 4.26 2.07
C ALA A 41 3.18 3.50 2.15
N LEU A 42 4.25 4.06 1.60
CA LEU A 42 5.60 3.48 1.64
C LEU A 42 6.15 3.44 3.07
N LEU A 43 6.02 4.54 3.82
CA LEU A 43 6.45 4.64 5.21
C LEU A 43 5.67 3.67 6.11
N LEU A 44 4.35 3.58 5.92
CA LEU A 44 3.50 2.67 6.68
C LEU A 44 3.85 1.21 6.41
N ASN A 45 4.09 0.84 5.15
CA ASN A 45 4.43 -0.53 4.78
C ASN A 45 5.83 -0.93 5.27
N LEU A 46 6.77 0.03 5.34
CA LEU A 46 8.13 -0.17 5.86
C LEU A 46 8.14 -0.37 7.38
N VAL A 47 7.37 0.43 8.12
CA VAL A 47 7.29 0.35 9.59
C VAL A 47 6.43 -0.83 10.03
N PHE A 48 5.33 -1.07 9.33
CA PHE A 48 4.36 -2.09 9.71
C PHE A 48 3.61 -2.58 8.46
N ALA A 49 4.08 -3.69 7.89
CA ALA A 49 3.47 -4.28 6.70
C ALA A 49 1.92 -4.35 6.75
N PRO A 50 1.27 -4.83 7.83
CA PRO A 50 -0.20 -4.89 7.85
C PRO A 50 -0.88 -3.51 7.94
N ALA A 51 -0.20 -2.47 8.42
CA ALA A 51 -0.76 -1.11 8.41
C ALA A 51 -0.90 -0.55 6.97
N GLY A 52 0.06 -0.87 6.09
CA GLY A 52 -0.02 -0.51 4.67
C GLY A 52 -1.26 -1.07 3.96
N TRP A 53 -1.73 -2.25 4.39
CA TRP A 53 -2.91 -2.90 3.83
C TRP A 53 -4.20 -2.19 4.25
N ILE A 54 -4.30 -1.85 5.54
CA ILE A 54 -5.43 -1.09 6.09
C ILE A 54 -5.50 0.27 5.40
N TYR A 55 -4.36 0.90 5.15
CA TYR A 55 -4.29 2.17 4.44
C TYR A 55 -4.71 2.05 2.97
N CYS A 56 -4.29 0.98 2.28
CA CYS A 56 -4.76 0.69 0.91
C CYS A 56 -6.27 0.41 0.88
N TRP A 57 -6.80 -0.35 1.85
CA TRP A 57 -8.23 -0.61 1.99
C TRP A 57 -9.03 0.67 2.21
N TYR A 58 -8.53 1.56 3.07
CA TYR A 58 -9.12 2.88 3.31
C TYR A 58 -9.22 3.73 2.03
N TRP A 59 -8.17 3.77 1.20
CA TRP A 59 -8.21 4.47 -0.09
C TRP A 59 -9.10 3.79 -1.15
N SER A 60 -9.21 2.46 -1.08
CA SER A 60 -10.13 1.69 -1.92
C SER A 60 -11.60 2.00 -1.59
N THR A 61 -11.94 2.06 -0.30
CA THR A 61 -13.32 2.31 0.19
C THR A 61 -13.72 3.79 0.23
N LYS A 62 -12.76 4.72 0.28
CA LYS A 62 -13.04 6.16 0.13
C LYS A 62 -13.82 6.41 -1.16
N ALA A 63 -14.95 7.12 -1.12
CA ALA A 63 -15.61 7.56 -2.34
C ALA A 63 -14.69 8.51 -3.14
N PRO A 64 -14.66 8.44 -4.48
CA PRO A 64 -13.96 9.44 -5.28
C PRO A 64 -14.48 10.84 -4.96
N LEU A 65 -13.57 11.82 -4.85
CA LEU A 65 -13.95 13.22 -4.67
C LEU A 65 -14.89 13.60 -5.81
N THR A 66 -16.18 13.71 -5.50
CA THR A 66 -17.19 14.17 -6.45
C THR A 66 -17.29 15.68 -6.31
N ARG A 67 -16.40 16.40 -7.01
CA ARG A 67 -16.63 17.67 -7.70
C ARG A 67 -15.36 18.15 -8.39
#